data_AF-A0A9E1VH77-F1
#
_entry.id   AF-A0A9E1VH77-F1
#
_cell.length_a   1.000
_cell.length_b   1.000
_cell.length_c   1.000
_cell.angle_alpha   90.00
_cell.angle_beta   90.00
_cell.angle_gamma   90.00
#
_symmetry.space_group_name_H-M   'P 1'
#
loop_
_entity.id
_entity.type
_entity.pdbx_description
1 polymer ?
#
loop_
_entity_poly.entity_id
_entity_poly.type
_entity_poly.pdbx_seq_one_letter_code
_entity_poly.pdbx_strand_id
1 'polypeptide(L)'
;MRYALLVAGAVLLSACARSAPDLPPDYGSVSSQAKLSADQFTAEDLRLTCKGISAERETITAEAGRLTGVIKGNRQHNQVAGYLGGLFLFPLIAAKENPDEKRRLDAIQGRWDTLIALQRFKTCST
;
A
#
# COMPACT_ATOMS: atom_id res chain seq x y z
N MET A 1 13.79 4.98 -42.54
CA MET A 1 12.62 5.19 -41.66
C MET A 1 11.96 3.90 -41.13
N ARG A 2 12.23 2.70 -41.67
CA ARG A 2 11.64 1.44 -41.15
C ARG A 2 12.23 0.94 -39.82
N TYR A 3 13.49 1.26 -39.52
CA TYR A 3 14.17 0.82 -38.29
C TYR A 3 13.83 1.66 -37.04
N ALA A 4 13.36 2.90 -37.20
CA ALA A 4 12.98 3.77 -36.08
C ALA A 4 11.72 3.27 -35.34
N LEU A 5 10.82 2.60 -36.06
CA LEU A 5 9.59 2.02 -35.51
C LEU A 5 9.84 0.78 -34.65
N LEU A 6 10.90 0.01 -34.95
CA LEU A 6 11.30 -1.17 -34.17
C LEU A 6 11.97 -0.78 -32.84
N VAL A 7 12.74 0.30 -32.81
CA VAL A 7 13.42 0.77 -31.59
C VAL A 7 12.42 1.37 -30.58
N ALA A 8 11.39 2.09 -31.05
CA ALA A 8 10.37 2.67 -30.17
C ALA A 8 9.50 1.60 -29.46
N GLY A 9 9.25 0.46 -30.12
CA GLY A 9 8.49 -0.65 -29.51
C GLY A 9 9.24 -1.37 -28.39
N ALA A 10 10.57 -1.49 -28.51
CA ALA A 10 11.39 -2.21 -27.52
C ALA A 10 11.53 -1.44 -26.19
N VAL A 11 11.54 -0.11 -26.21
CA VAL A 11 11.70 0.73 -25.00
C VAL A 11 10.42 0.72 -24.13
N LEU A 12 9.24 0.53 -24.73
CA LEU A 12 7.97 0.49 -24.00
C LEU A 12 7.76 -0.83 -23.22
N LEU A 13 8.44 -1.91 -23.61
CA LEU A 13 8.30 -3.21 -22.95
C LEU A 13 9.15 -3.33 -21.67
N SER A 14 10.22 -2.55 -21.52
CA SER A 14 11.07 -2.57 -20.32
C SER A 14 10.53 -1.75 -19.14
N ALA A 15 9.50 -0.92 -19.34
CA ALA A 15 8.96 -0.05 -18.29
C ALA A 15 8.01 -0.74 -17.28
N CYS A 16 7.58 -1.98 -17.55
CA CYS A 16 6.67 -2.74 -16.69
C CYS A 16 7.38 -3.73 -15.75
N ALA A 17 8.71 -3.86 -15.83
CA ALA A 17 9.46 -4.89 -15.12
C ALA A 17 9.86 -4.49 -13.68
N ARG A 18 8.98 -3.82 -12.93
CA ARG A 18 9.23 -3.61 -11.50
C ARG A 18 8.90 -4.90 -10.74
N SER A 19 9.93 -5.54 -10.18
CA SER A 19 9.77 -6.69 -9.29
C SER A 19 8.77 -6.36 -8.18
N ALA A 20 7.75 -7.19 -8.02
CA ALA A 20 6.82 -7.09 -6.90
C ALA A 20 7.59 -7.30 -5.58
N PRO A 21 7.23 -6.60 -4.49
CA PRO A 21 7.79 -6.87 -3.18
C PRO A 21 7.46 -8.30 -2.72
N ASP A 22 8.35 -8.90 -1.94
CA ASP A 22 8.13 -10.22 -1.36
C ASP A 22 6.89 -10.22 -0.46
N LEU A 23 6.11 -11.30 -0.55
CA LEU A 23 4.95 -11.50 0.31
C LEU A 23 5.38 -11.82 1.74
N PRO A 24 4.66 -11.35 2.77
CA PRO A 24 4.96 -11.71 4.15
C PRO A 24 4.81 -13.22 4.37
N PRO A 25 5.51 -13.80 5.36
CA PRO A 25 5.38 -15.22 5.67
C PRO A 25 3.95 -15.57 6.06
N ASP A 26 3.47 -16.73 5.61
CA ASP A 26 2.13 -17.20 5.91
C ASP A 26 2.09 -17.88 7.28
N TYR A 27 1.31 -17.31 8.20
CA TYR A 27 1.07 -17.86 9.55
C TYR A 27 -0.37 -18.35 9.75
N GLY A 28 -1.19 -18.37 8.69
CA GLY A 28 -2.63 -18.59 8.76
C GLY A 28 -3.16 -19.77 7.98
N SER A 29 -2.42 -20.29 6.99
CA SER A 29 -2.88 -21.48 6.26
C SER A 29 -2.76 -22.76 7.08
N VAL A 30 -3.63 -23.73 6.77
CA VAL A 30 -3.58 -25.09 7.30
C VAL A 30 -2.26 -25.82 6.97
N SER A 31 -1.55 -25.35 5.94
CA SER A 31 -0.26 -25.87 5.49
C SER A 31 0.94 -25.08 6.01
N SER A 32 0.73 -24.03 6.83
CA SER A 32 1.84 -23.23 7.34
C SER A 32 2.71 -24.04 8.29
N GLN A 33 4.01 -24.07 8.01
CA GLN A 33 5.03 -24.64 8.90
C GLN A 33 5.55 -23.59 9.90
N ALA A 34 5.30 -22.30 9.65
CA ALA A 34 5.81 -21.21 10.45
C ALA A 34 4.87 -20.92 11.63
N LYS A 35 5.41 -20.98 12.86
CA LYS A 35 4.69 -20.57 14.07
C LYS A 35 5.04 -19.13 14.41
N LEU A 36 4.04 -18.40 14.90
CA LEU A 36 4.25 -17.06 15.47
C LEU A 36 5.03 -17.18 16.78
N SER A 37 6.00 -16.29 16.97
CA SER A 37 6.86 -16.26 18.14
C SER A 37 7.08 -14.83 18.63
N ALA A 38 7.42 -14.67 19.90
CA ALA A 38 7.46 -13.36 20.56
C ALA A 38 8.55 -12.42 19.98
N ASP A 39 9.62 -12.96 19.40
CA ASP A 39 10.71 -12.23 18.74
C ASP A 39 10.27 -11.52 17.45
N GLN A 40 9.09 -11.85 16.91
CA GLN A 40 8.51 -11.19 15.75
C GLN A 40 7.78 -9.88 16.10
N PHE A 41 7.69 -9.53 17.38
CA PHE A 41 6.96 -8.38 17.88
C PHE A 41 7.86 -7.46 18.69
N THR A 42 7.56 -6.16 18.66
CA THR A 42 8.22 -5.19 19.55
C THR A 42 7.74 -5.37 21.00
N ALA A 43 8.48 -4.82 21.96
CA ALA A 43 8.06 -4.83 23.36
C ALA A 43 6.74 -4.06 23.55
N GLU A 44 6.55 -2.99 22.77
CA GLU A 44 5.35 -2.19 22.73
C GLU A 44 4.14 -3.01 22.24
N ASP A 45 4.33 -3.82 21.21
CA ASP A 45 3.29 -4.71 20.66
C ASP A 45 2.87 -5.78 21.66
N LEU A 46 3.86 -6.41 22.29
CA LEU A 46 3.59 -7.44 23.29
C LEU A 46 2.83 -6.89 24.50
N ARG A 47 2.90 -5.57 24.76
CA ARG A 47 2.12 -4.91 25.82
C ARG A 47 0.68 -4.60 25.44
N LEU A 48 0.31 -4.66 24.16
CA LEU A 48 -1.08 -4.44 23.75
C LEU A 48 -2.00 -5.56 24.27
N THR A 49 -3.15 -5.16 24.79
CA THR A 49 -4.25 -6.07 25.12
C THR A 49 -5.08 -6.36 23.87
N CYS A 50 -5.90 -7.42 23.87
CA CYS A 50 -6.82 -7.67 22.74
C CYS A 50 -7.71 -6.46 22.42
N LYS A 51 -8.20 -5.75 23.44
CA LYS A 51 -8.94 -4.49 23.27
C LYS A 51 -8.07 -3.39 22.65
N GLY A 52 -6.82 -3.27 23.09
CA GLY A 52 -5.86 -2.32 22.53
C GLY A 52 -5.56 -2.59 21.05
N ILE A 53 -5.41 -3.86 20.67
CA ILE A 53 -5.23 -4.29 19.28
C ILE A 53 -6.42 -3.87 18.44
N SER A 54 -7.66 -4.15 18.87
CA SER A 54 -8.86 -3.76 18.13
C SER A 54 -8.99 -2.24 17.99
N ALA A 55 -8.76 -1.48 19.07
CA ALA A 55 -8.81 -0.02 19.05
C ALA A 55 -7.74 0.58 18.11
N GLU A 56 -6.54 0.02 18.09
CA GLU A 56 -5.48 0.46 17.18
C GLU A 56 -5.84 0.13 15.73
N ARG A 57 -6.39 -1.05 15.46
CA ARG A 57 -6.89 -1.43 14.12
C ARG A 57 -7.97 -0.48 13.63
N GLU A 58 -8.91 -0.08 14.48
CA GLU A 58 -9.93 0.92 14.15
C GLU A 58 -9.30 2.27 13.79
N THR A 59 -8.34 2.72 14.60
CA THR A 59 -7.63 3.99 14.41
C THR A 59 -6.90 4.03 13.07
N ILE A 60 -6.10 3.01 12.76
CA ILE A 60 -5.33 2.97 11.50
C ILE A 60 -6.24 2.76 10.29
N THR A 61 -7.38 2.08 10.45
CA THR A 61 -8.38 1.93 9.37
C THR A 61 -9.03 3.26 9.03
N ALA A 62 -9.38 4.07 10.05
CA ALA A 62 -9.89 5.41 9.84
C ALA A 62 -8.85 6.31 9.15
N GLU A 63 -7.58 6.22 9.55
CA GLU A 63 -6.48 6.94 8.91
C GLU A 63 -6.31 6.55 7.44
N ALA A 64 -6.30 5.26 7.14
CA ALA A 64 -6.20 4.75 5.77
C ALA A 64 -7.36 5.23 4.88
N GLY A 65 -8.59 5.25 5.43
CA GLY A 65 -9.76 5.79 4.74
C GLY A 65 -9.59 7.27 4.37
N ARG A 66 -9.08 8.08 5.29
CA ARG A 66 -8.78 9.50 5.05
C ARG A 66 -7.73 9.70 3.97
N LEU A 67 -6.61 8.98 4.04
CA LEU A 67 -5.51 9.07 3.05
C LEU A 67 -5.97 8.63 1.65
N THR A 68 -6.73 7.53 1.59
CA THR A 68 -7.33 7.06 0.33
C THR A 68 -8.27 8.10 -0.27
N GLY A 69 -9.05 8.81 0.56
CA GLY A 69 -9.88 9.94 0.13
C GLY A 69 -9.07 11.06 -0.52
N VAL A 70 -7.95 11.47 0.10
CA VAL A 70 -7.04 12.49 -0.47
C VAL A 70 -6.48 12.05 -1.82
N ILE A 71 -5.96 10.82 -1.90
CA ILE A 71 -5.41 10.27 -3.15
C ILE A 71 -6.49 10.21 -4.24
N LYS A 72 -7.71 9.76 -3.91
CA LYS A 72 -8.82 9.69 -4.86
C LYS A 72 -9.21 11.08 -5.37
N GLY A 73 -9.28 12.07 -4.48
CA GLY A 73 -9.55 13.46 -4.85
C GLY A 73 -8.50 14.02 -5.81
N ASN A 74 -7.22 13.81 -5.50
CA ASN A 74 -6.12 14.24 -6.36
C ASN A 74 -6.10 13.47 -7.71
N ARG A 75 -6.46 12.18 -7.72
CA ARG A 75 -6.60 11.40 -8.96
C ARG A 75 -7.74 11.93 -9.85
N GLN A 76 -8.87 12.32 -9.27
CA GLN A 76 -9.96 12.93 -10.02
C GLN A 76 -9.54 14.28 -10.60
N HIS A 77 -8.87 15.11 -9.81
CA HIS A 77 -8.32 16.39 -10.26
C HIS A 77 -7.33 16.20 -11.42
N ASN A 78 -6.39 15.26 -11.30
CA ASN A 78 -5.39 14.97 -12.34
C ASN A 78 -6.02 14.43 -13.64
N GLN A 79 -7.11 13.65 -13.54
CA GLN A 79 -7.84 13.19 -14.72
C GLN A 79 -8.58 14.32 -15.43
N VAL A 80 -9.23 15.23 -14.68
CA VAL A 80 -9.89 16.41 -15.27
C VAL A 80 -8.85 17.34 -15.90
N ALA A 81 -7.73 17.59 -15.21
CA ALA A 81 -6.63 18.39 -15.73
C ALA A 81 -6.00 17.75 -16.99
N GLY A 82 -5.84 16.43 -17.02
CA GLY A 82 -5.34 15.71 -18.19
C GLY A 82 -6.31 15.74 -19.37
N TYR A 83 -7.63 15.60 -19.13
CA TYR A 83 -8.65 15.69 -20.17
C TYR A 83 -8.71 17.10 -20.80
N LEU A 84 -8.70 18.14 -19.97
CA LEU A 84 -8.69 19.53 -20.44
C LEU A 84 -7.35 19.94 -21.05
N GLY A 85 -6.23 19.52 -20.46
CA GLY A 85 -4.88 19.78 -20.95
C GLY A 85 -4.58 19.08 -22.28
N GLY A 86 -5.12 17.87 -22.47
CA GLY A 86 -5.05 17.14 -23.75
C GLY A 86 -5.87 17.80 -24.86
N LEU A 87 -6.93 18.53 -24.52
CA LEU A 87 -7.74 19.31 -25.47
C LEU A 87 -7.12 20.69 -25.76
N PHE A 88 -6.37 21.27 -24.83
CA PHE A 88 -5.88 22.66 -24.90
C PHE A 88 -4.35 22.86 -24.91
N LEU A 89 -3.52 21.81 -25.12
CA LEU A 89 -2.04 21.94 -25.13
C LEU A 89 -1.47 22.63 -23.87
N PHE A 90 -2.17 22.56 -22.73
CA PHE A 90 -1.65 23.03 -21.46
C PHE A 90 -0.83 21.92 -20.78
N PRO A 91 0.35 22.24 -20.22
CA PRO A 91 1.33 21.23 -19.88
C PRO A 91 0.89 20.36 -18.70
N LEU A 92 1.07 19.04 -18.84
CA LEU A 92 0.76 17.95 -17.90
C LEU A 92 1.44 18.05 -16.52
N ILE A 93 2.14 19.14 -16.24
CA ILE A 93 2.92 19.42 -15.03
C ILE A 93 2.00 19.65 -13.82
N ALA A 94 0.69 19.77 -14.02
CA ALA A 94 -0.31 19.95 -12.96
C ALA A 94 -0.75 18.65 -12.25
N ALA A 95 -0.18 17.48 -12.59
CA ALA A 95 -0.50 16.23 -11.91
C ALA A 95 -0.01 16.27 -10.46
N LYS A 96 -0.94 16.35 -9.50
CA LYS A 96 -0.62 16.31 -8.07
C LYS A 96 -0.27 14.90 -7.65
N GLU A 97 1.00 14.67 -7.33
CA GLU A 97 1.46 13.40 -6.75
C GLU A 97 1.08 13.31 -5.26
N ASN A 98 1.05 12.09 -4.73
CA ASN A 98 0.74 11.80 -3.33
C ASN A 98 1.80 10.84 -2.73
N PRO A 99 3.10 11.17 -2.80
CA PRO A 99 4.14 10.25 -2.36
C PRO A 99 4.08 10.01 -0.84
N ASP A 100 3.71 11.03 -0.06
CA ASP A 100 3.62 10.95 1.39
C ASP A 100 2.44 10.11 1.85
N GLU A 101 1.25 10.33 1.25
CA GLU A 101 0.06 9.57 1.57
C GLU A 101 0.22 8.10 1.18
N LYS A 102 0.87 7.82 0.05
CA LYS A 102 1.18 6.44 -0.38
C LYS A 102 2.17 5.76 0.57
N ARG A 103 3.27 6.43 0.93
CA ARG A 103 4.23 5.89 1.93
C ARG A 103 3.56 5.64 3.27
N ARG A 104 2.64 6.51 3.68
CA ARG A 104 1.89 6.32 4.92
C ARG A 104 0.92 5.15 4.83
N LEU A 105 0.27 4.93 3.69
CA LEU A 105 -0.57 3.75 3.46
C LEU A 105 0.25 2.45 3.53
N ASP A 106 1.46 2.42 2.95
CA ASP A 106 2.35 1.26 3.03
C ASP A 106 2.73 0.96 4.49
N ALA A 107 3.02 2.00 5.28
CA ALA A 107 3.30 1.86 6.71
C ALA A 107 2.08 1.36 7.51
N ILE A 108 0.87 1.87 7.20
CA ILE A 108 -0.38 1.39 7.80
C ILE A 108 -0.62 -0.08 7.47
N GLN A 109 -0.36 -0.50 6.23
CA GLN A 109 -0.51 -1.89 5.83
C GLN A 109 0.44 -2.80 6.63
N GLY A 110 1.72 -2.43 6.73
CA GLY A 110 2.67 -3.18 7.56
C GLY A 110 2.23 -3.26 9.02
N ARG A 111 1.71 -2.15 9.58
CA ARG A 111 1.17 -2.13 10.94
C ARG A 111 -0.05 -3.05 11.10
N TRP A 112 -0.95 -3.07 10.13
CA TRP A 112 -2.14 -3.89 10.14
C TRP A 112 -1.78 -5.39 10.12
N ASP A 113 -0.78 -5.77 9.32
CA ASP A 113 -0.26 -7.13 9.27
C ASP A 113 0.34 -7.55 10.63
N THR A 114 1.13 -6.67 11.27
CA THR A 114 1.63 -6.91 12.63
C THR A 114 0.50 -7.11 13.64
N LEU A 115 -0.54 -6.27 13.60
CA LEU A 115 -1.67 -6.37 14.53
C LEU A 115 -2.48 -7.65 14.33
N ILE A 116 -2.63 -8.14 13.09
CA ILE A 116 -3.27 -9.43 12.82
C ILE A 116 -2.44 -10.60 13.34
N ALA A 117 -1.14 -10.59 13.08
CA ALA A 117 -0.22 -11.58 13.62
C ALA A 117 -0.27 -11.58 15.15
N LEU A 118 -0.25 -10.40 15.77
CA LEU A 118 -0.33 -10.24 17.22
C LEU A 118 -1.66 -10.72 17.80
N GLN A 119 -2.77 -10.43 17.13
CA GLN A 119 -4.11 -10.90 17.52
C GLN A 119 -4.15 -12.44 17.55
N ARG A 120 -3.58 -13.08 16.53
CA ARG A 120 -3.47 -14.55 16.45
C ARG A 120 -2.53 -15.10 17.51
N PHE A 121 -1.34 -14.50 17.68
CA PHE A 121 -0.36 -14.89 18.68
C PHE A 121 -0.95 -14.85 20.10
N LYS A 122 -1.75 -13.83 20.42
CA LYS A 122 -2.43 -13.68 21.71
C LYS A 122 -3.77 -14.42 21.81
N THR A 123 -4.16 -15.17 20.77
CA THR A 123 -5.44 -15.92 20.71
C THR A 123 -6.67 -15.06 21.04
N CYS A 124 -6.67 -13.80 20.63
CA CYS A 124 -7.80 -12.91 20.86
C CYS A 124 -9.01 -13.33 20.01
N SER A 125 -10.21 -13.34 20.58
CA SER A 125 -11.44 -13.53 19.81
C SER A 125 -11.64 -12.38 18.83
N THR A 126 -12.06 -12.70 17.60
CA THR A 126 -12.52 -11.73 16.60
C THR A 126 -13.79 -11.02 17.01
#